data_AF-A0A928TBM6-F1
#
_entry.id   AF-A0A928TBM6-F1
#
_cell.length_a   1.000
_cell.length_b   1.000
_cell.length_c   1.000
_cell.angle_alpha   90.00
_cell.angle_beta   90.00
_cell.angle_gamma   90.00
#
_symmetry.space_group_name_H-M   'P 1'
#
loop_
_entity.id
_entity.type
_entity.pdbx_description
1 polymer ?
#
loop_
_entity_poly.entity_id
_entity_poly.type
_entity_poly.pdbx_seq_one_letter_code
_entity_poly.pdbx_strand_id
1 'polypeptide(L)'
;MDRRLPAEYDGWQVFEAGFRRMTTPELVQEIQDGSPERRLAALSVIDLAEVAPETLEDWVRHLPAAEAHELAGAIPAQRPGSSCDEDRRWVDLARLGYEERRLPTFLVMLMSSAEALETKRCDGAASTWMSVGMWLETVYTLISDEGDSEALADISLFVFENYLGRLPIFEAFCELLRTQAALAVEVSSNPYALLADLSPEWQREALRAAEEGGGIPAEEAWAVLQGL
;
A
#
# COMPACT_ATOMS: atom_id res chain seq x y z
N MET A 1 10.06 -11.57 -7.05
CA MET A 1 10.17 -12.16 -8.39
C MET A 1 10.06 -10.99 -9.35
N ASP A 2 11.02 -10.72 -10.24
CA ASP A 2 10.84 -9.65 -11.23
C ASP A 2 9.58 -9.97 -12.04
N ARG A 3 8.50 -9.21 -11.85
CA ARG A 3 7.28 -9.35 -12.64
C ARG A 3 7.68 -9.06 -14.08
N ARG A 4 7.83 -10.12 -14.87
CA ARG A 4 8.11 -10.00 -16.30
C ARG A 4 6.93 -9.26 -16.92
N LEU A 5 7.21 -8.09 -17.47
CA LEU A 5 6.23 -7.36 -18.27
C LEU A 5 5.74 -8.27 -19.41
N PRO A 6 4.45 -8.20 -19.77
CA PRO A 6 3.93 -8.88 -20.95
C PRO A 6 4.72 -8.52 -22.23
N ALA A 7 4.79 -9.44 -23.19
CA ALA A 7 5.60 -9.28 -24.40
C ALA A 7 5.20 -8.06 -25.27
N GLU A 8 3.96 -7.58 -25.15
CA GLU A 8 3.50 -6.36 -25.82
C GLU A 8 4.18 -5.08 -25.33
N TYR A 9 4.85 -5.11 -24.18
CA TYR A 9 5.66 -3.99 -23.68
C TYR A 9 7.13 -4.08 -24.08
N ASP A 10 7.55 -5.11 -24.83
CA ASP A 10 8.96 -5.29 -25.19
C ASP A 10 9.50 -4.08 -25.97
N GLY A 11 10.63 -3.53 -25.51
CA GLY A 11 11.31 -2.40 -26.16
C GLY A 11 10.77 -1.02 -25.80
N TRP A 12 9.89 -0.90 -24.79
CA TRP A 12 9.35 0.38 -24.33
C TRP A 12 10.44 1.42 -24.01
N GLN A 13 11.60 1.01 -23.50
CA GLN A 13 12.70 1.90 -23.13
C GLN A 13 13.26 2.71 -24.31
N VAL A 14 13.03 2.24 -25.56
CA VAL A 14 13.46 2.95 -26.77
C VAL A 14 12.76 4.31 -26.91
N PHE A 15 11.56 4.46 -26.34
CA PHE A 15 10.77 5.70 -26.42
C PHE A 15 11.13 6.73 -25.34
N GLU A 16 11.68 6.31 -24.19
CA GLU A 16 11.94 7.18 -23.03
C GLU A 16 12.69 8.47 -23.39
N ALA A 17 13.78 8.36 -24.15
CA ALA A 17 14.64 9.51 -24.47
C ALA A 17 13.92 10.57 -25.31
N GLY A 18 12.97 10.16 -26.16
CA GLY A 18 12.11 11.06 -26.91
C GLY A 18 11.03 11.68 -26.02
N PHE A 19 10.44 10.88 -25.14
CA PHE A 19 9.33 11.28 -24.30
C PHE A 19 9.71 12.25 -23.18
N ARG A 20 10.95 12.18 -22.67
CA ARG A 20 11.50 13.20 -21.73
C ARG A 20 11.51 14.63 -22.28
N ARG A 21 11.27 14.82 -23.59
CA ARG A 21 11.19 16.12 -24.25
C ARG A 21 9.75 16.54 -24.57
N MET A 22 8.78 15.65 -24.34
CA MET A 22 7.36 15.93 -24.53
C MET A 22 6.80 16.71 -23.35
N THR A 23 5.73 17.43 -23.61
CA THR A 23 4.93 18.13 -22.60
C THR A 23 3.99 17.15 -21.88
N THR A 24 3.54 17.52 -20.68
CA THR A 24 2.56 16.72 -19.91
C THR A 24 1.30 16.36 -20.72
N PRO A 25 0.66 17.28 -21.49
CA PRO A 25 -0.47 16.92 -22.34
C PRO A 25 -0.14 15.90 -23.44
N GLU A 26 1.04 15.98 -24.04
CA GLU A 26 1.49 15.00 -25.05
C GLU A 26 1.71 13.62 -24.41
N LEU A 27 2.32 13.58 -23.21
CA LEU A 27 2.49 12.33 -22.47
C LEU A 27 1.15 11.73 -22.03
N VAL A 28 0.19 12.55 -21.59
CA VAL A 28 -1.18 12.09 -21.27
C VAL A 28 -1.82 11.43 -22.49
N GLN A 29 -1.66 12.01 -23.68
CA GLN A 29 -2.18 11.43 -24.92
C GLN A 29 -1.53 10.08 -25.25
N GLU A 30 -0.21 9.94 -25.08
CA GLU A 30 0.49 8.66 -25.26
C GLU A 30 0.00 7.59 -24.28
N ILE A 31 -0.35 7.99 -23.05
CA ILE A 31 -0.87 7.05 -22.04
C ILE A 31 -2.28 6.57 -22.42
N GLN A 32 -3.13 7.46 -22.90
CA GLN A 32 -4.51 7.14 -23.25
C GLN A 32 -4.62 6.35 -24.56
N ASP A 33 -3.96 6.85 -25.62
CA ASP A 33 -4.17 6.40 -26.99
C ASP A 33 -2.96 5.65 -27.59
N GLY A 34 -1.81 5.65 -26.92
CA GLY A 34 -0.60 5.00 -27.40
C GLY A 34 -0.68 3.47 -27.39
N SER A 35 0.21 2.84 -28.16
CA SER A 35 0.45 1.39 -28.07
C SER A 35 0.99 1.01 -26.67
N PRO A 36 0.86 -0.25 -26.22
CA PRO A 36 1.25 -0.68 -24.87
C PRO A 36 2.66 -0.25 -24.47
N GLU A 37 3.64 -0.44 -25.34
CA GLU A 37 5.04 -0.04 -25.12
C GLU A 37 5.24 1.47 -25.04
N ARG A 38 4.44 2.27 -25.77
CA ARG A 38 4.48 3.74 -25.67
C ARG A 38 3.82 4.21 -24.39
N ARG A 39 2.65 3.67 -24.05
CA ARG A 39 1.95 3.99 -22.81
C ARG A 39 2.86 3.76 -21.59
N LEU A 40 3.53 2.61 -21.54
CA LEU A 40 4.47 2.29 -20.48
C LEU A 40 5.65 3.28 -20.42
N ALA A 41 6.25 3.60 -21.57
CA ALA A 41 7.31 4.58 -21.63
C ALA A 41 6.86 5.97 -21.17
N ALA A 42 5.64 6.39 -21.50
CA ALA A 42 5.09 7.66 -21.05
C ALA A 42 4.85 7.68 -19.54
N LEU A 43 4.29 6.61 -18.97
CA LEU A 43 4.12 6.46 -17.52
C LEU A 43 5.45 6.53 -16.76
N SER A 44 6.53 6.00 -17.33
CA SER A 44 7.86 6.02 -16.68
C SER A 44 8.52 7.40 -16.57
N VAL A 45 8.05 8.41 -17.33
CA VAL A 45 8.69 9.74 -17.39
C VAL A 45 7.77 10.90 -17.06
N ILE A 46 6.46 10.68 -16.97
CA ILE A 46 5.48 11.73 -16.70
C ILE A 46 5.60 12.22 -15.24
N ASP A 47 5.52 13.54 -15.05
CA ASP A 47 5.31 14.11 -13.72
C ASP A 47 3.81 14.14 -13.41
N LEU A 48 3.38 13.19 -12.58
CA LEU A 48 1.96 13.05 -12.23
C LEU A 48 1.43 14.25 -11.42
N ALA A 49 2.30 15.07 -10.82
CA ALA A 49 1.86 16.29 -10.12
C ALA A 49 1.23 17.31 -11.08
N GLU A 50 1.65 17.32 -12.34
CA GLU A 50 1.13 18.21 -13.39
C GLU A 50 -0.11 17.67 -14.11
N VAL A 51 -0.47 16.40 -13.89
CA VAL A 51 -1.65 15.77 -14.50
C VAL A 51 -2.91 16.17 -13.74
N ALA A 52 -4.04 16.29 -14.42
CA ALA A 52 -5.32 16.60 -13.77
C ALA A 52 -5.82 15.41 -12.91
N PRO A 53 -6.39 15.65 -11.70
CA PRO A 53 -6.89 14.59 -10.83
C PRO A 53 -7.85 13.63 -11.51
N GLU A 54 -8.82 14.16 -12.29
CA GLU A 54 -9.82 13.37 -13.00
C GLU A 54 -9.21 12.40 -14.02
N THR A 55 -8.08 12.76 -14.63
CA THR A 55 -7.34 11.89 -15.55
C THR A 55 -6.65 10.76 -14.80
N LEU A 56 -6.02 11.06 -13.66
CA LEU A 56 -5.39 10.03 -12.83
C LEU A 56 -6.43 9.05 -12.28
N GLU A 57 -7.58 9.56 -11.83
CA GLU A 57 -8.66 8.71 -11.35
C GLU A 57 -9.20 7.79 -12.45
N ASP A 58 -9.37 8.31 -13.67
CA ASP A 58 -9.76 7.50 -14.83
C ASP A 58 -8.75 6.40 -15.12
N TRP A 59 -7.46 6.71 -15.07
CA TRP A 59 -6.38 5.74 -15.28
C TRP A 59 -6.36 4.65 -14.22
N VAL A 60 -6.55 5.00 -12.94
CA VAL A 60 -6.63 4.03 -11.85
C VAL A 60 -7.76 3.02 -12.08
N ARG A 61 -8.90 3.46 -12.63
CA ARG A 61 -10.05 2.58 -12.93
C ARG A 61 -9.80 1.71 -14.16
N HIS A 62 -9.24 2.28 -15.23
CA HIS A 62 -9.32 1.67 -16.55
C HIS A 62 -7.99 1.13 -17.11
N LEU A 63 -6.83 1.55 -16.61
CA LEU A 63 -5.55 1.03 -17.12
C LEU A 63 -5.44 -0.48 -16.88
N PRO A 64 -4.79 -1.25 -17.74
CA PRO A 64 -4.47 -2.64 -17.43
C PRO A 64 -3.52 -2.75 -16.21
N ALA A 65 -3.42 -3.95 -15.65
CA ALA A 65 -2.73 -4.15 -14.37
C ALA A 65 -1.24 -3.77 -14.43
N ALA A 66 -0.54 -4.03 -15.53
CA ALA A 66 0.87 -3.71 -15.68
C ALA A 66 1.11 -2.20 -15.64
N GLU A 67 0.30 -1.42 -16.37
CA GLU A 67 0.40 0.04 -16.37
C GLU A 67 -0.08 0.67 -15.08
N ALA A 68 -1.00 0.02 -14.37
CA ALA A 68 -1.37 0.44 -13.02
C ALA A 68 -0.17 0.41 -12.06
N HIS A 69 0.67 -0.63 -12.17
CA HIS A 69 1.87 -0.78 -11.37
C HIS A 69 2.86 0.34 -11.62
N GLU A 70 3.02 0.69 -12.89
CA GLU A 70 3.93 1.73 -13.34
C GLU A 70 3.39 3.11 -13.00
N LEU A 71 2.07 3.31 -13.08
CA LEU A 71 1.40 4.51 -12.58
C LEU A 71 1.69 4.72 -11.10
N ALA A 72 1.54 3.70 -10.25
CA ALA A 72 1.83 3.89 -8.83
C ALA A 72 3.32 4.02 -8.53
N GLY A 73 4.20 3.38 -9.30
CA GLY A 73 5.64 3.58 -9.22
C GLY A 73 6.07 5.00 -9.63
N ALA A 74 5.34 5.63 -10.56
CA ALA A 74 5.56 7.01 -10.97
C ALA A 74 5.01 8.03 -9.97
N ILE A 75 4.12 7.64 -9.04
CA ILE A 75 3.67 8.53 -7.97
C ILE A 75 4.81 8.67 -6.96
N PRO A 76 5.34 9.88 -6.72
CA PRO A 76 6.52 10.04 -5.86
C PRO A 76 6.22 9.58 -4.43
N ALA A 77 6.99 8.61 -3.92
CA ALA A 77 6.84 8.15 -2.53
C ALA A 77 7.11 9.28 -1.54
N GLN A 78 8.18 10.05 -1.74
CA GLN A 78 8.50 11.19 -0.86
C GLN A 78 8.47 12.52 -1.61
N ARG A 79 7.77 13.49 -1.01
CA ARG A 79 7.62 14.86 -1.53
C ARG A 79 7.93 15.87 -0.42
N PRO A 80 9.22 16.14 -0.14
CA PRO A 80 9.61 17.06 0.94
C PRO A 80 9.08 18.48 0.73
N GLY A 81 8.88 18.89 -0.53
CA GLY A 81 8.36 20.20 -0.91
C GLY A 81 6.85 20.26 -1.17
N SER A 82 6.10 19.14 -1.11
CA SER A 82 4.66 19.18 -1.42
C SER A 82 3.86 19.90 -0.36
N SER A 83 2.73 20.47 -0.76
CA SER A 83 1.74 21.05 0.14
C SER A 83 0.88 19.98 0.84
N CYS A 84 0.18 20.36 1.91
CA CYS A 84 -0.81 19.47 2.55
C CYS A 84 -1.94 19.06 1.59
N ASP A 85 -2.34 19.95 0.69
CA ASP A 85 -3.41 19.67 -0.28
C ASP A 85 -2.94 18.68 -1.35
N GLU A 86 -1.69 18.77 -1.78
CA GLU A 86 -1.07 17.77 -2.65
C GLU A 86 -1.01 16.41 -1.98
N ASP A 87 -0.51 16.30 -0.75
CA ASP A 87 -0.45 15.00 -0.07
C ASP A 87 -1.84 14.41 0.19
N ARG A 88 -2.85 15.24 0.48
CA ARG A 88 -4.25 14.80 0.58
C ARG A 88 -4.77 14.24 -0.75
N ARG A 89 -4.52 14.93 -1.86
CA ARG A 89 -4.86 14.45 -3.21
C ARG A 89 -4.28 13.07 -3.48
N TRP A 90 -3.04 12.82 -3.04
CA TRP A 90 -2.41 11.50 -3.22
C TRP A 90 -3.06 10.44 -2.33
N VAL A 91 -3.40 10.75 -1.07
CA VAL A 91 -4.19 9.83 -0.22
C VAL A 91 -5.49 9.42 -0.92
N ASP A 92 -6.23 10.37 -1.48
CA ASP A 92 -7.50 10.11 -2.17
C ASP A 92 -7.30 9.21 -3.40
N LEU A 93 -6.27 9.48 -4.20
CA LEU A 93 -5.95 8.65 -5.38
C LEU A 93 -5.50 7.24 -5.01
N ALA A 94 -4.67 7.08 -3.98
CA ALA A 94 -4.27 5.76 -3.49
C ALA A 94 -5.47 4.96 -2.97
N ARG A 95 -6.42 5.64 -2.31
CA ARG A 95 -7.67 5.03 -1.87
C ARG A 95 -8.53 4.60 -3.06
N LEU A 96 -8.58 5.35 -4.15
CA LEU A 96 -9.27 4.89 -5.36
C LEU A 96 -8.62 3.62 -5.93
N GLY A 97 -7.28 3.55 -5.93
CA GLY A 97 -6.56 2.34 -6.34
C GLY A 97 -6.93 1.12 -5.50
N TYR A 98 -7.26 1.34 -4.23
CA TYR A 98 -7.87 0.34 -3.38
C TYR A 98 -9.25 -0.10 -3.88
N GLU A 99 -10.18 0.83 -4.14
CA GLU A 99 -11.56 0.52 -4.53
C GLU A 99 -11.58 -0.35 -5.80
N GLU A 100 -10.56 -0.18 -6.65
CA GLU A 100 -10.31 -0.94 -7.88
C GLU A 100 -9.45 -2.21 -7.69
N ARG A 101 -9.21 -2.62 -6.43
CA ARG A 101 -8.48 -3.84 -6.03
C ARG A 101 -7.03 -3.93 -6.53
N ARG A 102 -6.33 -2.81 -6.63
CA ARG A 102 -4.92 -2.73 -7.12
C ARG A 102 -3.94 -2.65 -5.98
N LEU A 103 -4.02 -3.63 -5.09
CA LEU A 103 -3.69 -3.43 -3.68
C LEU A 103 -2.19 -3.26 -3.36
N PRO A 104 -1.29 -4.14 -3.81
CA PRO A 104 0.16 -3.95 -3.63
C PRO A 104 0.65 -2.63 -4.23
N THR A 105 0.02 -2.25 -5.33
CA THR A 105 0.40 -1.13 -6.19
C THR A 105 0.26 0.21 -5.46
N PHE A 106 -0.85 0.44 -4.77
CA PHE A 106 -1.17 1.72 -4.14
C PHE A 106 -0.93 1.76 -2.62
N LEU A 107 -0.60 0.62 -2.01
CA LEU A 107 -0.37 0.51 -0.57
C LEU A 107 0.80 1.37 -0.08
N VAL A 108 1.97 1.23 -0.69
CA VAL A 108 3.17 2.01 -0.32
C VAL A 108 2.91 3.51 -0.42
N MET A 109 2.18 3.91 -1.47
CA MET A 109 1.82 5.30 -1.72
C MET A 109 0.86 5.85 -0.65
N LEU A 110 -0.16 5.07 -0.26
CA LEU A 110 -1.11 5.46 0.79
C LEU A 110 -0.40 5.72 2.10
N MET A 111 0.46 4.78 2.52
CA MET A 111 1.18 4.87 3.79
C MET A 111 2.15 6.06 3.80
N SER A 112 2.91 6.24 2.71
CA SER A 112 3.86 7.36 2.63
C SER A 112 3.17 8.72 2.57
N SER A 113 2.02 8.81 1.91
CA SER A 113 1.24 10.05 1.87
C SER A 113 0.60 10.37 3.23
N ALA A 114 0.11 9.36 3.96
CA ALA A 114 -0.40 9.53 5.32
C ALA A 114 0.70 9.98 6.32
N GLU A 115 1.90 9.42 6.19
CA GLU A 115 3.08 9.85 6.97
C GLU A 115 3.50 11.28 6.65
N ALA A 116 3.47 11.68 5.38
CA ALA A 116 3.77 13.05 4.97
C ALA A 116 2.78 14.06 5.58
N LEU A 117 1.49 13.75 5.55
CA LEU A 117 0.45 14.59 6.17
C LEU A 117 0.69 14.76 7.68
N GLU A 118 1.04 13.69 8.38
CA GLU A 118 1.32 13.73 9.82
C GLU A 118 2.59 14.53 10.12
N THR A 119 3.68 14.26 9.40
CA THR A 119 4.97 14.94 9.58
C THR A 119 4.83 16.45 9.40
N LYS A 120 4.03 16.86 8.42
CA LYS A 120 3.73 18.27 8.14
C LYS A 120 2.66 18.86 9.07
N ARG A 121 2.05 18.04 9.92
CA ARG A 121 0.93 18.40 10.83
C ARG A 121 -0.25 19.01 10.07
N CYS A 122 -0.56 18.43 8.92
CA CYS A 122 -1.70 18.84 8.13
C CYS A 122 -3.01 18.54 8.87
N ASP A 123 -3.99 19.44 8.72
CA ASP A 123 -5.35 19.16 9.16
C ASP A 123 -5.88 17.90 8.48
N GLY A 124 -6.45 16.99 9.28
CA GLY A 124 -7.00 15.72 8.82
C GLY A 124 -6.03 14.52 8.84
N ALA A 125 -4.75 14.70 9.20
CA ALA A 125 -3.79 13.58 9.23
C ALA A 125 -4.24 12.43 10.15
N ALA A 126 -4.76 12.75 11.34
CA ALA A 126 -5.28 11.75 12.28
C ALA A 126 -6.49 10.99 11.70
N SER A 127 -7.44 11.70 11.07
CA SER A 127 -8.58 11.06 10.41
C SER A 127 -8.16 10.19 9.23
N THR A 128 -7.12 10.58 8.49
CA THR A 128 -6.55 9.74 7.42
C THR A 128 -6.04 8.42 7.99
N TRP A 129 -5.24 8.43 9.05
CA TRP A 129 -4.77 7.20 9.70
C TRP A 129 -5.90 6.32 10.22
N MET A 130 -6.95 6.91 10.80
CA MET A 130 -8.15 6.16 11.21
C MET A 130 -8.85 5.51 10.01
N SER A 131 -8.99 6.23 8.89
CA SER A 131 -9.55 5.65 7.65
C SER A 131 -8.69 4.51 7.10
N VAL A 132 -7.36 4.62 7.18
CA VAL A 132 -6.44 3.53 6.78
C VAL A 132 -6.62 2.30 7.67
N GLY A 133 -6.77 2.47 8.99
CA GLY A 133 -7.02 1.34 9.91
C GLY A 133 -8.30 0.59 9.56
N MET A 134 -9.44 1.29 9.45
CA MET A 134 -10.73 0.67 9.07
C MET A 134 -10.68 -0.02 7.69
N TRP A 135 -9.92 0.57 6.78
CA TRP A 135 -9.71 0.04 5.44
C TRP A 135 -8.95 -1.29 5.46
N LEU A 136 -7.87 -1.34 6.24
CA LEU A 136 -6.97 -2.49 6.32
C LEU A 136 -7.71 -3.78 6.70
N GLU A 137 -8.65 -3.69 7.65
CA GLU A 137 -9.48 -4.83 8.06
C GLU A 137 -10.32 -5.40 6.91
N THR A 138 -11.01 -4.51 6.18
CA THR A 138 -11.88 -4.87 5.06
C THR A 138 -11.08 -5.53 3.94
N VAL A 139 -9.95 -4.93 3.60
CA VAL A 139 -9.10 -5.38 2.51
C VAL A 139 -8.41 -6.69 2.80
N TYR A 140 -7.83 -6.82 3.99
CA TYR A 140 -7.15 -8.04 4.37
C TYR A 140 -8.12 -9.21 4.31
N THR A 141 -9.35 -9.03 4.80
CA THR A 141 -10.40 -10.05 4.74
C THR A 141 -10.72 -10.45 3.30
N LEU A 142 -10.92 -9.49 2.40
CA LEU A 142 -11.19 -9.76 0.98
C LEU A 142 -10.05 -10.53 0.30
N ILE A 143 -8.80 -10.11 0.51
CA ILE A 143 -7.62 -10.79 -0.05
C ILE A 143 -7.49 -12.21 0.51
N SER A 144 -7.70 -12.35 1.82
CA SER A 144 -7.67 -13.64 2.52
C SER A 144 -8.70 -14.61 1.94
N ASP A 145 -9.94 -14.15 1.72
CA ASP A 145 -11.02 -14.94 1.12
C ASP A 145 -10.72 -15.34 -0.33
N GLU A 146 -10.01 -14.50 -1.08
CA GLU A 146 -9.57 -14.79 -2.45
C GLU A 146 -8.32 -15.70 -2.50
N GLY A 147 -7.66 -15.91 -1.36
CA GLY A 147 -6.45 -16.74 -1.23
C GLY A 147 -5.20 -16.12 -1.86
N ASP A 148 -5.17 -14.80 -2.03
CA ASP A 148 -4.03 -14.09 -2.64
C ASP A 148 -2.92 -13.87 -1.60
N SER A 149 -2.14 -14.92 -1.40
CA SER A 149 -0.99 -14.93 -0.47
C SER A 149 0.11 -13.91 -0.81
N GLU A 150 0.24 -13.48 -2.08
CA GLU A 150 1.23 -12.46 -2.47
C GLU A 150 0.80 -11.11 -1.90
N ALA A 151 -0.46 -10.74 -2.09
CA ALA A 151 -0.99 -9.49 -1.56
C ALA A 151 -1.07 -9.46 -0.02
N LEU A 152 -1.31 -10.60 0.65
CA LEU A 152 -1.21 -10.69 2.12
C LEU A 152 0.23 -10.46 2.61
N ALA A 153 1.22 -11.03 1.92
CA ALA A 153 2.62 -10.82 2.24
C ALA A 153 3.03 -9.35 2.05
N ASP A 154 2.52 -8.68 1.01
CA ASP A 154 2.74 -7.25 0.79
C ASP A 154 2.12 -6.40 1.92
N ILE A 155 0.94 -6.74 2.43
CA ILE A 155 0.36 -6.05 3.59
C ILE A 155 1.24 -6.24 4.83
N SER A 156 1.69 -7.47 5.08
CA SER A 156 2.57 -7.75 6.21
C SER A 156 3.85 -6.90 6.15
N LEU A 157 4.53 -6.93 5.00
CA LEU A 157 5.78 -6.22 4.78
C LEU A 157 5.59 -4.69 4.81
N PHE A 158 4.67 -4.15 4.02
CA PHE A 158 4.58 -2.70 3.82
C PHE A 158 3.71 -1.99 4.86
N VAL A 159 2.82 -2.69 5.56
CA VAL A 159 1.98 -2.11 6.62
C VAL A 159 2.42 -2.58 7.99
N PHE A 160 2.39 -3.88 8.26
CA PHE A 160 2.55 -4.34 9.63
C PHE A 160 3.97 -4.13 10.15
N GLU A 161 4.99 -4.59 9.43
CA GLU A 161 6.39 -4.43 9.84
C GLU A 161 6.81 -2.96 10.02
N ASN A 162 6.16 -2.03 9.32
CA ASN A 162 6.58 -0.62 9.29
C ASN A 162 5.70 0.32 10.13
N TYR A 163 4.42 -0.04 10.34
CA TYR A 163 3.42 0.90 10.87
C TYR A 163 2.61 0.34 12.05
N LEU A 164 2.89 -0.88 12.54
CA LEU A 164 2.23 -1.41 13.74
C LEU A 164 2.39 -0.54 14.98
N GLY A 165 3.43 0.30 15.05
CA GLY A 165 3.59 1.30 16.11
C GLY A 165 2.53 2.41 16.12
N ARG A 166 1.64 2.47 15.13
CA ARG A 166 0.58 3.47 15.02
C ARG A 166 -0.74 2.91 15.51
N LEU A 167 -1.39 3.61 16.44
CA LEU A 167 -2.61 3.12 17.10
C LEU A 167 -3.70 2.64 16.11
N PRO A 168 -4.08 3.38 15.05
CA PRO A 168 -5.12 2.90 14.14
C PRO A 168 -4.74 1.62 13.37
N ILE A 169 -3.46 1.43 13.08
CA ILE A 169 -2.96 0.22 12.42
C ILE A 169 -2.90 -0.95 13.41
N PHE A 170 -2.47 -0.67 14.64
CA PHE A 170 -2.43 -1.66 15.72
C PHE A 170 -3.83 -2.18 16.07
N GLU A 171 -4.83 -1.29 16.19
CA GLU A 171 -6.22 -1.66 16.46
C GLU A 171 -6.78 -2.56 15.35
N ALA A 172 -6.57 -2.17 14.08
CA ALA A 172 -6.96 -2.96 12.92
C ALA A 172 -6.27 -4.32 12.88
N PHE A 173 -4.97 -4.37 13.19
CA PHE A 173 -4.21 -5.61 13.27
C PHE A 173 -4.74 -6.54 14.37
N CYS A 174 -5.08 -6.02 15.55
CA CYS A 174 -5.67 -6.83 16.61
C CYS A 174 -7.04 -7.39 16.19
N GLU A 175 -7.87 -6.61 15.52
CA GLU A 175 -9.15 -7.11 15.02
C GLU A 175 -8.98 -8.18 13.93
N LEU A 176 -7.99 -8.01 13.06
CA LEU A 176 -7.61 -9.04 12.10
C LEU A 176 -7.13 -10.31 12.79
N LEU A 177 -6.33 -10.22 13.86
CA LEU A 177 -5.94 -11.40 14.63
C LEU A 177 -7.14 -12.14 15.21
N ARG A 178 -8.16 -11.44 15.71
CA ARG A 178 -9.38 -12.07 16.24
C ARG A 178 -10.22 -12.77 15.17
N THR A 179 -10.19 -12.27 13.94
CA THR A 179 -11.09 -12.70 12.87
C THR A 179 -10.44 -13.59 11.83
N GLN A 180 -9.11 -13.55 11.70
CA GLN A 180 -8.32 -14.26 10.69
C GLN A 180 -7.45 -15.32 11.34
N ALA A 181 -7.98 -16.54 11.49
CA ALA A 181 -7.31 -17.65 12.19
C ALA A 181 -5.90 -17.97 11.63
N ALA A 182 -5.69 -17.84 10.32
CA ALA A 182 -4.37 -18.05 9.72
C ALA A 182 -3.33 -17.04 10.23
N LEU A 183 -3.70 -15.75 10.27
CA LEU A 183 -2.85 -14.69 10.79
C LEU A 183 -2.61 -14.86 12.29
N ALA A 184 -3.64 -15.23 13.06
CA ALA A 184 -3.54 -15.52 14.48
C ALA A 184 -2.50 -16.60 14.77
N VAL A 185 -2.54 -17.72 14.04
CA VAL A 185 -1.58 -18.82 14.17
C VAL A 185 -0.19 -18.37 13.76
N GLU A 186 -0.05 -17.66 12.65
CA GLU A 186 1.24 -17.16 12.16
C GLU A 186 1.93 -16.25 13.20
N VAL A 187 1.22 -15.24 13.68
CA VAL A 187 1.75 -14.24 14.61
C VAL A 187 2.03 -14.84 15.97
N SER A 188 1.13 -15.68 16.49
CA SER A 188 1.34 -16.31 17.80
C SER A 188 2.46 -17.36 17.77
N SER A 189 2.71 -18.04 16.63
CA SER A 189 3.79 -19.02 16.48
C SER A 189 5.17 -18.39 16.30
N ASN A 190 5.24 -17.18 15.75
CA ASN A 190 6.47 -16.41 15.59
C ASN A 190 6.26 -14.92 15.91
N PRO A 191 6.03 -14.57 17.18
CA PRO A 191 5.67 -13.21 17.56
C PRO A 191 6.79 -12.19 17.33
N TYR A 192 8.05 -12.66 17.22
CA TYR A 192 9.19 -11.79 16.92
C TYR A 192 9.09 -11.08 15.57
N ALA A 193 8.42 -11.70 14.58
CA ALA A 193 8.38 -11.15 13.23
C ALA A 193 7.69 -9.78 13.17
N LEU A 194 6.63 -9.59 13.96
CA LEU A 194 5.80 -8.38 13.89
C LEU A 194 5.71 -7.61 15.22
N LEU A 195 5.93 -8.27 16.37
CA LEU A 195 5.68 -7.65 17.67
C LEU A 195 6.95 -7.16 18.39
N ALA A 196 8.14 -7.51 17.91
CA ALA A 196 9.40 -7.28 18.63
C ALA A 196 9.63 -5.81 19.00
N ASP A 197 9.27 -4.88 18.11
CA ASP A 197 9.51 -3.45 18.28
C ASP A 197 8.35 -2.72 19.00
N LEU A 198 7.27 -3.42 19.35
CA LEU A 198 6.14 -2.84 20.07
C LEU A 198 6.39 -2.75 21.58
N SER A 199 5.61 -1.90 22.24
CA SER A 199 5.62 -1.84 23.71
C SER A 199 5.13 -3.17 24.33
N PRO A 200 5.59 -3.57 25.52
CA PRO A 200 5.12 -4.78 26.19
C PRO A 200 3.61 -4.86 26.40
N GLU A 201 2.93 -3.70 26.53
CA GLU A 201 1.47 -3.64 26.62
C GLU A 201 0.82 -4.05 25.30
N TRP A 202 1.28 -3.47 24.19
CA TRP A 202 0.77 -3.78 22.85
C TRP A 202 1.11 -5.19 22.40
N GLN A 203 2.32 -5.68 22.72
CA GLN A 203 2.69 -7.07 22.48
C GLN A 203 1.70 -8.03 23.14
N ARG A 204 1.38 -7.83 24.43
CA ARG A 204 0.43 -8.67 25.15
C ARG A 204 -0.98 -8.56 24.60
N GLU A 205 -1.41 -7.38 24.22
CA GLU A 205 -2.73 -7.17 23.62
C GLU A 205 -2.87 -7.90 22.29
N ALA A 206 -1.88 -7.79 21.40
CA ALA A 206 -1.86 -8.53 20.14
C ALA A 206 -1.85 -10.05 20.36
N LEU A 207 -1.07 -10.55 21.33
CA LEU A 207 -1.04 -11.98 21.64
C LEU A 207 -2.38 -12.50 22.19
N ARG A 208 -3.09 -11.72 23.00
CA ARG A 208 -4.45 -12.07 23.44
C ARG A 208 -5.43 -12.08 22.27
N ALA A 209 -5.36 -11.08 21.39
CA ALA A 209 -6.18 -11.05 20.19
C ALA A 209 -5.92 -12.28 19.28
N ALA A 210 -4.66 -12.70 19.15
CA ALA A 210 -4.30 -13.92 18.44
C ALA A 210 -4.85 -15.18 19.11
N GLU A 211 -4.78 -15.29 20.44
CA GLU A 211 -5.39 -16.40 21.18
C GLU A 211 -6.92 -16.45 20.97
N GLU A 212 -7.60 -15.31 21.04
CA GLU A 212 -9.05 -15.19 20.76
C GLU A 212 -9.40 -15.64 19.33
N GLY A 213 -8.51 -15.38 18.36
CA GLY A 213 -8.63 -15.81 16.97
C GLY A 213 -8.24 -17.26 16.68
N GLY A 214 -7.88 -18.04 17.71
CA GLY A 214 -7.52 -19.46 17.57
C GLY A 214 -6.03 -19.73 17.36
N GLY A 215 -5.16 -18.75 17.63
CA GLY A 215 -3.71 -18.93 17.75
C GLY A 215 -3.31 -19.74 18.99
N ILE A 216 -1.99 -19.84 19.24
CA ILE A 216 -1.49 -20.49 20.46
C ILE A 216 -1.75 -19.62 21.71
N PRO A 217 -1.79 -20.20 22.93
CA PRO A 217 -2.04 -19.44 24.15
C PRO A 217 -1.11 -18.24 24.32
N ALA A 218 -1.65 -17.09 24.72
CA ALA A 218 -0.89 -15.83 24.77
C ALA A 218 0.32 -15.90 25.71
N GLU A 219 0.23 -16.66 26.81
CA GLU A 219 1.36 -16.88 27.73
C GLU A 219 2.48 -17.71 27.09
N GLU A 220 2.14 -18.69 26.24
CA GLU A 220 3.14 -19.49 25.51
C GLU A 220 3.82 -18.65 24.43
N ALA A 221 3.05 -17.91 23.63
CA ALA A 221 3.60 -16.98 22.65
C ALA A 221 4.41 -15.87 23.31
N TRP A 222 3.99 -15.39 24.49
CA TRP A 222 4.74 -14.40 25.26
C TRP A 222 6.09 -14.95 25.71
N ALA A 223 6.14 -16.20 26.20
CA ALA A 223 7.39 -16.86 26.54
C ALA A 223 8.34 -16.92 25.33
N VAL A 224 7.82 -17.32 24.16
CA VAL A 224 8.56 -17.30 22.89
C VAL A 224 9.11 -15.90 22.62
N LEU A 225 8.29 -14.84 22.69
CA LEU A 225 8.71 -13.45 22.44
C LEU A 225 9.77 -12.95 23.44
N GLN A 226 9.81 -13.50 24.66
CA GLN A 226 10.85 -13.20 25.65
C GLN A 226 12.12 -14.05 25.49
N GLY A 227 12.12 -15.02 24.56
CA GLY A 227 13.26 -15.88 24.25
C GLY A 227 13.38 -17.07 25.22
N LEU A 228 12.25 -17.50 25.78
CA LEU A 228 12.13 -18.57 26.77
C LEU A 228 11.63 -19.89 26.16
#